data_AF-A0A3S3RK59-F1
#
_entry.id   AF-A0A3S3RK59-F1
#
_cell.length_a   1.000
_cell.length_b   1.000
_cell.length_c   1.000
_cell.angle_alpha   90.00
_cell.angle_beta   90.00
_cell.angle_gamma   90.00
#
_symmetry.space_group_name_H-M   'P 1'
#
loop_
_entity.id
_entity.type
_entity.pdbx_description
1 polymer ?
#
loop_
_entity_poly.entity_id
_entity_poly.type
_entity_poly.pdbx_seq_one_letter_code
_entity_poly.pdbx_strand_id
1 'polypeptide(L)'
;MLRSLATLYPWMQHYYSRPIRDYAARLYEAPVSTTMPESRQYALAKLLDAIKNAGKRNGLPIDAVAEICREFEERRVLQTGPHLLLLMDPEAYYTHVLSLLGLSAHGCSTYLSYAVSTVSLVERARKGPGWLTVDQTPINVFGLPRSRMIGYSLLTGPGAYRFELVPAEQGAEPEALAVLHNLLPKGQFERPAHAIKEANCSLWPKLFGSRFTFLQIDDEDIADLVANHLSEENSWLRTRLLEDPRFALNMLAEIDRLADGPWSGWLARGTDFFWFYQNGRRLPLRLVAGELVNPATGLNMVRFEAAEIIERLADRSLIPNLLLMFLVVSVLPGARALGGSHQPVYYPLMRYVVCRALEAAGVDADLREALVADDLPGAWGHRVIECDDDLLDVFRNGDMAVSSDTIMDRLGKIPFAKACGSMTSFSSDASWQELSRQLGEQAISPTDAEWAFS
;
A
#
# COMPACT_ATOMS: atom_id res chain seq x y z
N MET A 1 -21.84 7.35 -2.99
CA MET A 1 -20.39 7.02 -2.86
C MET A 1 -19.50 8.06 -3.51
N LEU A 2 -19.48 8.22 -4.84
CA LEU A 2 -18.61 9.24 -5.46
C LEU A 2 -18.86 10.66 -4.91
N ARG A 3 -20.13 11.02 -4.69
CA ARG A 3 -20.51 12.28 -4.01
C ARG A 3 -19.96 12.37 -2.58
N SER A 4 -20.09 11.31 -1.78
CA SER A 4 -19.62 11.26 -0.40
C SER A 4 -18.10 11.44 -0.34
N LEU A 5 -17.36 10.76 -1.23
CA LEU A 5 -15.92 10.94 -1.36
C LEU A 5 -15.57 12.38 -1.78
N ALA A 6 -16.34 12.98 -2.71
CA ALA A 6 -16.13 14.37 -3.10
C ALA A 6 -16.63 15.41 -2.09
N THR A 7 -17.44 15.04 -1.10
CA THR A 7 -17.69 15.90 0.06
C THR A 7 -16.40 16.05 0.84
N LEU A 8 -15.71 14.93 1.10
CA LEU A 8 -14.41 14.91 1.79
C LEU A 8 -13.27 15.48 0.95
N TYR A 9 -13.34 15.29 -0.38
CA TYR A 9 -12.33 15.73 -1.35
C TYR A 9 -12.96 16.53 -2.51
N PRO A 10 -13.36 17.80 -2.29
CA PRO A 10 -14.08 18.60 -3.29
C PRO A 10 -13.37 18.75 -4.63
N TRP A 11 -12.04 18.76 -4.62
CA TRP A 11 -11.21 18.88 -5.83
C TRP A 11 -11.47 17.78 -6.87
N MET A 12 -11.94 16.60 -6.44
CA MET A 12 -12.22 15.47 -7.35
C MET A 12 -13.36 15.76 -8.32
N GLN A 13 -14.31 16.62 -7.95
CA GLN A 13 -15.50 16.92 -8.78
C GLN A 13 -15.11 17.50 -10.14
N HIS A 14 -14.02 18.26 -10.19
CA HIS A 14 -13.49 18.84 -11.43
C HIS A 14 -13.15 17.78 -12.49
N TYR A 15 -12.85 16.55 -12.07
CA TYR A 15 -12.44 15.48 -12.97
C TYR A 15 -13.59 14.60 -13.47
N TYR A 16 -14.80 14.70 -12.91
CA TYR A 16 -15.88 13.74 -13.18
C TYR A 16 -16.19 13.53 -14.66
N SER A 17 -16.27 14.62 -15.43
CA SER A 17 -16.51 14.58 -16.88
C SER A 17 -15.23 14.53 -17.70
N ARG A 18 -14.06 14.71 -17.07
CA ARG A 18 -12.77 14.69 -17.75
C ARG A 18 -12.28 13.26 -17.93
N PRO A 19 -11.43 12.99 -18.92
CA PRO A 19 -10.76 11.70 -19.07
C PRO A 19 -10.02 11.26 -17.79
N ILE A 20 -10.03 9.97 -17.47
CA ILE A 20 -9.37 9.41 -16.27
C ILE A 20 -7.87 9.73 -16.24
N ARG A 21 -7.21 9.88 -17.40
CA ARG A 21 -5.81 10.31 -17.48
C ARG A 21 -5.57 11.67 -16.82
N ASP A 22 -6.55 12.57 -16.82
CA ASP A 22 -6.42 13.89 -16.20
C ASP A 22 -6.43 13.79 -14.67
N TYR A 23 -7.26 12.90 -14.13
CA TYR A 23 -7.24 12.56 -12.71
C TYR A 23 -5.92 11.89 -12.33
N ALA A 24 -5.48 10.89 -13.10
CA ALA A 24 -4.20 10.23 -12.89
C ALA A 24 -3.02 11.21 -12.96
N ALA A 25 -3.00 12.15 -13.91
CA ALA A 25 -1.97 13.18 -14.01
C ALA A 25 -1.91 14.05 -12.74
N ARG A 26 -3.06 14.45 -12.19
CA ARG A 26 -3.12 15.21 -10.93
C ARG A 26 -2.51 14.44 -9.77
N LEU A 27 -2.76 13.13 -9.68
CA LEU A 27 -2.19 12.31 -8.61
C LEU A 27 -0.66 12.25 -8.63
N TYR A 28 -0.03 12.44 -9.79
CA TYR A 28 1.42 12.37 -9.98
C TYR A 28 2.08 13.74 -10.18
N GLU A 29 1.34 14.81 -9.92
CA GLU A 29 1.89 16.17 -9.93
C GLU A 29 2.92 16.32 -8.81
N ALA A 30 4.05 16.95 -9.13
CA ALA A 30 5.12 17.19 -8.17
C ALA A 30 4.62 18.07 -7.01
N PRO A 31 5.11 17.86 -5.78
CA PRO A 31 4.76 18.71 -4.67
C PRO A 31 5.19 20.16 -4.93
N VAL A 32 4.45 21.11 -4.37
CA VAL A 32 4.82 22.53 -4.44
C VAL A 32 6.19 22.71 -3.80
N SER A 33 7.07 23.47 -4.47
CA SER A 33 8.40 23.78 -3.93
C SER A 33 8.27 24.62 -2.66
N THR A 34 8.47 23.97 -1.52
CA THR A 34 8.48 24.59 -0.20
C THR A 34 9.74 24.16 0.56
N THR A 35 10.16 24.97 1.53
CA THR A 35 11.26 24.61 2.42
C THR A 35 10.86 23.36 3.21
N MET A 36 11.62 22.28 3.04
CA MET A 36 11.38 21.04 3.76
C MET A 36 12.05 21.06 5.13
N PRO A 37 11.37 20.69 6.22
CA PRO A 37 11.99 20.42 7.51
C PRO A 37 13.15 19.43 7.40
N GLU A 38 14.16 19.57 8.26
CA GLU A 38 15.35 18.69 8.26
C GLU A 38 14.95 17.21 8.48
N SER A 39 14.02 16.95 9.40
CA SER A 39 13.48 15.62 9.66
C SER A 39 12.89 14.95 8.41
N ARG A 40 12.21 15.74 7.57
CA ARG A 40 11.61 15.30 6.32
C ARG A 40 12.65 15.07 5.22
N GLN A 41 13.63 15.97 5.07
CA GLN A 41 14.74 15.77 4.14
C GLN A 41 15.50 14.48 4.46
N TYR A 42 15.80 14.27 5.74
CA TYR A 42 16.50 13.09 6.23
C TYR A 42 15.67 11.81 6.01
N ALA A 43 14.37 11.84 6.31
CA ALA A 43 13.49 10.69 6.06
C ALA A 43 13.34 10.36 4.56
N LEU A 44 13.30 11.38 3.70
CA LEU A 44 13.29 11.18 2.26
C LEU A 44 14.58 10.52 1.77
N ALA A 45 15.74 10.95 2.27
CA ALA A 45 17.03 10.31 1.94
C ALA A 45 17.05 8.83 2.36
N LYS A 46 16.56 8.50 3.55
CA LYS A 46 16.42 7.11 4.04
C LYS A 46 15.51 6.27 3.14
N LEU A 47 14.38 6.84 2.71
CA LEU A 47 13.45 6.17 1.79
C LEU A 47 14.10 5.93 0.42
N LEU A 48 14.82 6.91 -0.12
CA LEU A 48 15.55 6.76 -1.38
C LEU A 48 16.65 5.68 -1.28
N ASP A 49 17.36 5.59 -0.17
CA ASP A 49 18.33 4.52 0.07
C ASP A 49 17.66 3.14 0.17
N ALA A 50 16.48 3.04 0.80
CA ALA A 50 15.70 1.80 0.83
C ALA A 50 15.26 1.37 -0.57
N ILE A 51 14.77 2.32 -1.39
CA ILE A 51 14.41 2.08 -2.81
C ILE A 51 15.64 1.61 -3.59
N LYS A 52 16.79 2.26 -3.40
CA LYS A 52 18.04 1.89 -4.05
C LYS A 52 18.49 0.48 -3.70
N ASN A 53 18.40 0.11 -2.42
CA ASN A 53 18.75 -1.22 -1.94
C ASN A 53 17.78 -2.29 -2.48
N ALA A 54 16.48 -1.99 -2.49
CA ALA A 54 15.47 -2.86 -3.09
C ALA A 54 15.73 -3.07 -4.59
N GLY A 55 16.01 -2.01 -5.35
CA GLY A 55 16.34 -2.09 -6.77
C GLY A 55 17.55 -3.00 -7.04
N LYS A 56 18.63 -2.84 -6.25
CA LYS A 56 19.81 -3.72 -6.32
C LYS A 56 19.48 -5.18 -6.01
N ARG A 57 18.71 -5.44 -4.95
CA ARG A 57 18.29 -6.81 -4.58
C ARG A 57 17.46 -7.47 -5.67
N ASN A 58 16.64 -6.70 -6.38
CA ASN A 58 15.84 -7.16 -7.52
C ASN A 58 16.64 -7.23 -8.84
N GLY A 59 17.97 -7.02 -8.81
CA GLY A 59 18.84 -7.16 -9.97
C GLY A 59 18.68 -6.08 -11.02
N LEU A 60 18.10 -4.92 -10.68
CA LEU A 60 17.97 -3.81 -11.63
C LEU A 60 19.34 -3.17 -11.93
N PRO A 61 19.58 -2.73 -13.18
CA PRO A 61 20.78 -1.98 -13.53
C PRO A 61 20.95 -0.72 -12.68
N ILE A 62 22.20 -0.32 -12.41
CA ILE A 62 22.53 0.84 -11.56
C ILE A 62 21.86 2.11 -12.09
N ASP A 63 21.90 2.35 -13.40
CA ASP A 63 21.30 3.53 -14.03
C ASP A 63 19.78 3.53 -13.88
N ALA A 64 19.15 2.36 -13.98
CA ALA A 64 17.71 2.21 -13.80
C ALA A 64 17.29 2.50 -12.35
N VAL A 65 18.09 2.06 -11.38
CA VAL A 65 17.86 2.37 -9.95
C VAL A 65 18.04 3.87 -9.68
N ALA A 66 19.07 4.49 -10.26
CA ALA A 66 19.30 5.93 -10.13
C ALA A 66 18.13 6.74 -10.72
N GLU A 67 17.60 6.31 -11.87
CA GLU A 67 16.42 6.91 -12.49
C GLU A 67 15.19 6.82 -11.59
N ILE A 68 14.92 5.64 -11.00
CA ILE A 68 13.79 5.45 -10.07
C ILE A 68 13.90 6.42 -8.89
N CYS A 69 15.08 6.51 -8.27
CA CYS A 69 15.31 7.42 -7.16
C CYS A 69 15.08 8.88 -7.56
N ARG A 70 15.57 9.30 -8.74
CA ARG A 70 15.42 10.68 -9.21
C ARG A 70 13.96 11.03 -9.48
N GLU A 71 13.25 10.22 -10.27
CA GLU A 71 11.83 10.46 -10.58
C GLU A 71 10.96 10.38 -9.31
N PHE A 72 11.27 9.48 -8.38
CA PHE A 72 10.58 9.42 -7.08
C PHE A 72 10.85 10.66 -6.22
N GLU A 73 12.09 11.17 -6.18
CA GLU A 73 12.42 12.39 -5.43
C GLU A 73 11.69 13.63 -5.98
N GLU A 74 11.54 13.71 -7.30
CA GLU A 74 10.85 14.81 -7.99
C GLU A 74 9.34 14.78 -7.76
N ARG A 75 8.72 13.60 -7.82
CA ARG A 75 7.24 13.46 -7.77
C ARG A 75 6.70 13.11 -6.40
N ARG A 76 7.46 12.33 -5.63
CA ARG A 76 7.16 11.85 -4.28
C ARG A 76 5.77 11.25 -4.18
N VAL A 77 5.49 10.27 -5.04
CA VAL A 77 4.21 9.57 -5.05
C VAL A 77 4.46 8.08 -4.94
N LEU A 78 3.82 7.44 -3.98
CA LEU A 78 3.87 6.01 -3.77
C LEU A 78 2.47 5.42 -3.94
N GLN A 79 2.34 4.51 -4.90
CA GLN A 79 1.16 3.68 -5.02
C GLN A 79 1.24 2.57 -3.95
N THR A 80 0.39 2.66 -2.93
CA THR A 80 0.36 1.79 -1.73
C THR A 80 -0.77 0.75 -1.74
N GLY A 81 -1.63 0.77 -2.76
CA GLY A 81 -2.49 -0.35 -3.15
C GLY A 81 -2.15 -0.81 -4.58
N PRO A 82 -2.41 -2.06 -5.01
CA PRO A 82 -3.12 -3.14 -4.32
C PRO A 82 -2.31 -3.77 -3.17
N HIS A 83 -2.93 -4.72 -2.47
CA HIS A 83 -2.17 -5.77 -1.78
C HIS A 83 -1.24 -6.49 -2.77
N LEU A 84 -0.29 -7.28 -2.27
CA LEU A 84 0.58 -8.09 -3.12
C LEU A 84 -0.22 -9.21 -3.82
N LEU A 85 -0.76 -8.88 -4.98
CA LEU A 85 -1.52 -9.73 -5.89
C LEU A 85 -0.68 -10.01 -7.14
N LEU A 86 -1.01 -11.08 -7.87
CA LEU A 86 -0.49 -11.28 -9.22
C LEU A 86 -0.99 -10.13 -10.12
N LEU A 87 -0.14 -9.61 -11.01
CA LEU A 87 -0.52 -8.53 -11.96
C LEU A 87 -1.70 -8.90 -12.88
N MET A 88 -1.99 -10.20 -13.01
CA MET A 88 -3.15 -10.73 -13.73
C MET A 88 -4.47 -10.54 -12.99
N ASP A 89 -4.43 -10.26 -11.68
CA ASP A 89 -5.63 -9.90 -10.95
C ASP A 89 -6.10 -8.52 -11.43
N PRO A 90 -7.37 -8.37 -11.84
CA PRO A 90 -7.90 -7.10 -12.34
C PRO A 90 -7.68 -5.94 -11.37
N GLU A 91 -7.72 -6.19 -10.06
CA GLU A 91 -7.53 -5.15 -9.05
C GLU A 91 -6.09 -4.61 -9.04
N ALA A 92 -5.11 -5.47 -9.34
CA ALA A 92 -3.72 -5.06 -9.51
C ALA A 92 -3.52 -4.40 -10.86
N TYR A 93 -3.94 -5.06 -11.94
CA TYR A 93 -3.75 -4.60 -13.31
C TYR A 93 -4.22 -3.15 -13.51
N TYR A 94 -5.47 -2.86 -13.17
CA TYR A 94 -6.06 -1.54 -13.42
C TYR A 94 -5.48 -0.45 -12.51
N THR A 95 -4.97 -0.81 -11.32
CA THR A 95 -4.27 0.13 -10.46
C THR A 95 -2.90 0.52 -11.01
N HIS A 96 -2.19 -0.43 -11.61
CA HIS A 96 -0.96 -0.14 -12.31
C HIS A 96 -1.23 0.69 -13.57
N VAL A 97 -2.28 0.38 -14.36
CA VAL A 97 -2.70 1.23 -15.49
C VAL A 97 -2.94 2.68 -15.07
N LEU A 98 -3.68 2.92 -13.98
CA LEU A 98 -3.89 4.28 -13.47
C LEU A 98 -2.57 4.99 -13.16
N SER A 99 -1.66 4.28 -12.50
CA SER A 99 -0.34 4.80 -12.13
C SER A 99 0.50 5.16 -13.36
N LEU A 100 0.52 4.27 -14.36
CA LEU A 100 1.22 4.46 -15.62
C LEU A 100 0.65 5.63 -16.45
N LEU A 101 -0.67 5.85 -16.43
CA LEU A 101 -1.29 7.01 -17.06
C LEU A 101 -0.80 8.31 -16.43
N GLY A 102 -0.75 8.37 -15.10
CA GLY A 102 -0.28 9.55 -14.36
C GLY A 102 1.20 9.84 -14.61
N LEU A 103 2.05 8.82 -14.48
CA LEU A 103 3.49 8.94 -14.74
C LEU A 103 3.78 9.32 -16.19
N SER A 104 3.06 8.72 -17.15
CA SER A 104 3.21 9.04 -18.57
C SER A 104 2.86 10.50 -18.90
N ALA A 105 1.86 11.08 -18.22
CA ALA A 105 1.49 12.48 -18.41
C ALA A 105 2.59 13.45 -17.98
N HIS A 106 3.51 12.98 -17.14
CA HIS A 106 4.64 13.74 -16.61
C HIS A 106 5.98 13.37 -17.25
N GLY A 107 5.98 12.53 -18.28
CA GLY A 107 7.19 12.12 -19.00
C GLY A 107 8.08 11.15 -18.21
N CYS A 108 7.58 10.56 -17.13
CA CYS A 108 8.31 9.58 -16.34
C CYS A 108 8.49 8.25 -17.10
N SER A 109 9.55 7.54 -16.75
CA SER A 109 9.98 6.26 -17.33
C SER A 109 10.16 5.17 -16.27
N THR A 110 9.88 5.47 -15.02
CA THR A 110 9.98 4.53 -13.90
C THR A 110 8.70 4.44 -13.11
N TYR A 111 8.50 3.31 -12.44
CA TYR A 111 7.37 3.07 -11.58
C TYR A 111 7.76 2.29 -10.34
N LEU A 112 7.61 2.94 -9.20
CA LEU A 112 7.71 2.34 -7.87
C LEU A 112 6.31 2.03 -7.33
N SER A 113 6.10 0.79 -6.89
CA SER A 113 4.90 0.38 -6.16
C SER A 113 5.26 -0.23 -4.82
N TYR A 114 4.46 0.03 -3.80
CA TYR A 114 4.48 -0.70 -2.54
C TYR A 114 3.31 -1.68 -2.52
N ALA A 115 3.63 -2.96 -2.32
CA ALA A 115 2.67 -4.05 -2.30
C ALA A 115 2.58 -4.65 -0.89
N VAL A 116 1.40 -4.53 -0.27
CA VAL A 116 1.19 -5.01 1.10
C VAL A 116 1.27 -6.54 1.12
N SER A 117 2.25 -7.06 1.85
CA SER A 117 2.58 -8.49 1.98
C SER A 117 2.19 -9.08 3.34
N THR A 118 1.86 -8.25 4.33
CA THR A 118 1.29 -8.67 5.63
C THR A 118 -0.14 -9.23 5.54
N VAL A 119 -0.74 -9.23 4.35
CA VAL A 119 -2.10 -9.74 4.12
C VAL A 119 -2.16 -11.27 4.13
N SER A 120 -3.35 -11.79 4.42
CA SER A 120 -3.59 -13.24 4.39
C SER A 120 -3.67 -13.75 2.95
N LEU A 121 -3.22 -15.00 2.71
CA LEU A 121 -3.40 -15.69 1.41
C LEU A 121 -4.87 -15.72 0.96
N VAL A 122 -5.79 -15.75 1.92
CA VAL A 122 -7.25 -15.73 1.70
C VAL A 122 -7.83 -14.56 2.46
N GLU A 123 -8.40 -13.59 1.74
CA GLU A 123 -9.09 -12.43 2.30
C GLU A 123 -10.56 -12.75 2.56
N ARG A 124 -11.18 -13.44 1.61
CA ARG A 124 -12.54 -14.00 1.70
C ARG A 124 -12.62 -15.26 0.85
N ALA A 125 -13.76 -15.96 0.89
CA ALA A 125 -13.93 -17.21 0.15
C ALA A 125 -13.51 -17.05 -1.32
N ARG A 126 -12.49 -17.82 -1.74
CA ARG A 126 -11.94 -17.84 -3.10
C ARG A 126 -11.42 -16.49 -3.62
N LYS A 127 -10.96 -15.61 -2.72
CA LYS A 127 -10.34 -14.32 -3.05
C LYS A 127 -9.14 -14.03 -2.16
N GLY A 128 -8.17 -13.33 -2.71
CA GLY A 128 -6.94 -12.89 -2.06
C GLY A 128 -5.74 -13.39 -2.86
N PRO A 129 -4.51 -13.11 -2.41
CA PRO A 129 -3.29 -13.43 -3.16
C PRO A 129 -3.08 -14.92 -3.47
N GLY A 130 -3.68 -15.82 -2.69
CA GLY A 130 -3.66 -17.27 -2.95
C GLY A 130 -4.68 -17.73 -4.01
N TRP A 131 -5.49 -16.82 -4.53
CA TRP A 131 -6.54 -17.07 -5.51
C TRP A 131 -6.39 -16.16 -6.73
N LEU A 132 -6.74 -16.66 -7.91
CA LEU A 132 -6.91 -15.88 -9.13
C LEU A 132 -8.19 -16.34 -9.81
N THR A 133 -8.96 -15.42 -10.39
CA THR A 133 -10.12 -15.81 -11.21
C THR A 133 -9.70 -15.84 -12.67
N VAL A 134 -9.90 -16.98 -13.33
CA VAL A 134 -9.60 -17.21 -14.76
C VAL A 134 -10.87 -17.74 -15.41
N ASP A 135 -11.38 -17.06 -16.44
CA ASP A 135 -12.62 -17.44 -17.15
C ASP A 135 -13.78 -17.71 -16.17
N GLN A 136 -13.99 -16.80 -15.21
CA GLN A 136 -14.96 -16.91 -14.09
C GLN A 136 -14.73 -18.08 -13.11
N THR A 137 -13.65 -18.84 -13.29
CA THR A 137 -13.29 -19.97 -12.44
C THR A 137 -12.25 -19.54 -11.41
N PRO A 138 -12.51 -19.72 -10.10
CA PRO A 138 -11.50 -19.47 -9.08
C PRO A 138 -10.40 -20.53 -9.07
N ILE A 139 -9.15 -20.08 -9.12
CA ILE A 139 -7.94 -20.90 -9.23
C ILE A 139 -7.10 -20.71 -7.97
N ASN A 140 -6.73 -21.80 -7.33
CA ASN A 140 -5.78 -21.82 -6.24
C ASN A 140 -4.36 -21.70 -6.79
N VAL A 141 -3.76 -20.54 -6.61
CA VAL A 141 -2.47 -20.16 -7.21
C VAL A 141 -1.36 -21.16 -6.84
N PHE A 142 -1.34 -21.62 -5.59
CA PHE A 142 -0.30 -22.49 -5.04
C PHE A 142 -0.75 -23.96 -4.88
N GLY A 143 -1.98 -24.31 -5.26
CA GLY A 143 -2.52 -25.67 -5.08
C GLY A 143 -2.58 -26.14 -3.63
N LEU A 144 -2.59 -25.22 -2.66
CA LEU A 144 -2.51 -25.56 -1.24
C LEU A 144 -3.86 -26.02 -0.69
N PRO A 145 -3.89 -26.99 0.25
CA PRO A 145 -5.12 -27.32 0.95
C PRO A 145 -5.59 -26.14 1.81
N ARG A 146 -6.91 -26.06 2.05
CA ARG A 146 -7.53 -24.97 2.83
C ARG A 146 -6.86 -24.71 4.19
N SER A 147 -6.39 -25.76 4.86
CA SER A 147 -5.69 -25.68 6.16
C SER A 147 -4.34 -24.96 6.10
N ARG A 148 -3.70 -24.89 4.93
CA ARG A 148 -2.46 -24.14 4.68
C ARG A 148 -2.68 -22.78 4.02
N MET A 149 -3.90 -22.50 3.56
CA MET A 149 -4.27 -21.20 3.00
C MET A 149 -4.82 -20.23 4.06
N ILE A 150 -5.57 -20.73 5.04
CA ILE A 150 -6.24 -19.90 6.03
C ILE A 150 -5.32 -19.64 7.23
N GLY A 151 -5.23 -18.37 7.65
CA GLY A 151 -4.52 -17.95 8.86
C GLY A 151 -3.02 -17.70 8.68
N TYR A 152 -2.54 -17.74 7.44
CA TYR A 152 -1.15 -17.43 7.09
C TYR A 152 -1.06 -16.19 6.19
N SER A 153 -0.09 -15.33 6.50
CA SER A 153 0.24 -14.16 5.67
C SER A 153 1.19 -14.53 4.51
N LEU A 154 1.37 -13.62 3.55
CA LEU A 154 2.35 -13.83 2.47
C LEU A 154 3.80 -13.76 2.95
N LEU A 155 4.06 -13.06 4.05
CA LEU A 155 5.41 -12.88 4.60
C LEU A 155 5.93 -14.11 5.33
N THR A 156 5.05 -14.92 5.90
CA THR A 156 5.46 -15.92 6.89
C THR A 156 4.81 -17.29 6.69
N GLY A 157 4.30 -17.57 5.50
CA GLY A 157 3.69 -18.85 5.21
C GLY A 157 4.65 -20.04 5.45
N PRO A 158 4.22 -21.14 6.10
CA PRO A 158 5.09 -22.28 6.35
C PRO A 158 5.29 -23.14 5.09
N GLY A 159 6.53 -23.59 4.86
CA GLY A 159 6.89 -24.59 3.84
C GLY A 159 7.25 -23.98 2.48
N ALA A 160 7.50 -24.85 1.49
CA ALA A 160 7.83 -24.42 0.13
C ALA A 160 6.56 -24.13 -0.68
N TYR A 161 6.63 -23.08 -1.50
CA TYR A 161 5.57 -22.57 -2.37
C TYR A 161 5.98 -22.71 -3.83
N ARG A 162 5.04 -23.12 -4.68
CA ARG A 162 5.21 -23.23 -6.14
C ARG A 162 3.87 -22.93 -6.82
N PHE A 163 3.90 -22.40 -8.03
CA PHE A 163 2.69 -22.13 -8.79
C PHE A 163 2.13 -23.43 -9.36
N GLU A 164 1.00 -23.90 -8.82
CA GLU A 164 0.33 -25.13 -9.27
C GLU A 164 -0.95 -24.84 -10.06
N LEU A 165 -1.58 -23.68 -9.85
CA LEU A 165 -2.78 -23.23 -10.57
C LEU A 165 -3.92 -24.27 -10.59
N VAL A 166 -4.36 -24.72 -9.41
CA VAL A 166 -5.39 -25.78 -9.29
C VAL A 166 -6.80 -25.17 -9.30
N PRO A 167 -7.71 -25.55 -10.22
CA PRO A 167 -9.10 -25.10 -10.18
C PRO A 167 -9.80 -25.48 -8.87
N ALA A 168 -10.63 -24.58 -8.33
CA ALA A 168 -11.39 -24.86 -7.11
C ALA A 168 -12.46 -25.95 -7.29
N GLU A 169 -12.90 -26.17 -8.52
CA GLU A 169 -13.99 -27.07 -8.89
C GLU A 169 -13.51 -28.08 -9.93
N GLN A 170 -14.02 -29.31 -9.87
CA GLN A 170 -13.71 -30.35 -10.84
C GLN A 170 -14.45 -30.05 -12.15
N GLY A 171 -13.71 -29.88 -13.23
CA GLY A 171 -14.24 -29.53 -14.55
C GLY A 171 -13.16 -29.54 -15.61
N ALA A 172 -13.51 -29.12 -16.84
CA ALA A 172 -12.50 -28.88 -17.87
C ALA A 172 -11.57 -27.76 -17.41
N GLU A 173 -10.26 -27.98 -17.48
CA GLU A 173 -9.30 -26.93 -17.19
C GLU A 173 -9.44 -25.81 -18.24
N PRO A 174 -9.60 -24.54 -17.82
CA PRO A 174 -9.61 -23.43 -18.76
C PRO A 174 -8.34 -23.43 -19.62
N GLU A 175 -8.47 -23.28 -20.94
CA GLU A 175 -7.32 -23.22 -21.85
C GLU A 175 -6.34 -22.10 -21.48
N ALA A 176 -6.84 -21.02 -20.87
CA ALA A 176 -6.02 -19.92 -20.37
C ALA A 176 -5.08 -20.31 -19.22
N LEU A 177 -5.36 -21.40 -18.48
CA LEU A 177 -4.45 -21.87 -17.42
C LEU A 177 -3.13 -22.36 -17.97
N ALA A 178 -3.13 -23.04 -19.11
CA ALA A 178 -1.90 -23.52 -19.73
C ALA A 178 -0.99 -22.35 -20.16
N VAL A 179 -1.60 -21.28 -20.67
CA VAL A 179 -0.89 -20.03 -20.99
C VAL A 179 -0.31 -19.43 -19.71
N LEU A 180 -1.15 -19.20 -18.68
CA LEU A 180 -0.72 -18.61 -17.42
C LEU A 180 0.41 -19.40 -16.76
N HIS A 181 0.31 -20.73 -16.72
CA HIS A 181 1.33 -21.61 -16.18
C HIS A 181 2.70 -21.41 -16.86
N ASN A 182 2.72 -21.19 -18.18
CA ASN A 182 3.95 -20.93 -18.92
C ASN A 182 4.53 -19.52 -18.68
N LEU A 183 3.73 -18.58 -18.18
CA LEU A 183 4.18 -17.23 -17.88
C LEU A 183 4.78 -17.08 -16.49
N LEU A 184 4.45 -17.99 -15.57
CA LEU A 184 4.86 -17.94 -14.17
C LEU A 184 6.20 -18.68 -13.92
N PRO A 185 6.95 -18.29 -12.88
CA PRO A 185 8.16 -18.99 -12.46
C PRO A 185 7.88 -20.45 -12.09
N LYS A 186 8.80 -21.35 -12.47
CA LYS A 186 8.71 -22.79 -12.16
C LYS A 186 9.46 -23.20 -10.89
N GLY A 187 10.11 -22.24 -10.24
CA GLY A 187 10.92 -22.44 -9.04
C GLY A 187 10.08 -22.73 -7.79
N GLN A 188 10.77 -23.09 -6.71
CA GLN A 188 10.21 -23.15 -5.37
C GLN A 188 10.64 -21.93 -4.58
N PHE A 189 9.73 -21.43 -3.75
CA PHE A 189 9.91 -20.23 -2.95
C PHE A 189 9.68 -20.55 -1.48
N GLU A 190 10.45 -19.92 -0.61
CA GLU A 190 10.27 -20.06 0.84
C GLU A 190 8.99 -19.35 1.33
N ARG A 191 8.55 -18.30 0.62
CA ARG A 191 7.43 -17.44 1.01
C ARG A 191 6.54 -17.11 -0.18
N PRO A 192 5.21 -17.02 0.01
CA PRO A 192 4.29 -16.59 -1.05
C PRO A 192 4.63 -15.21 -1.63
N ALA A 193 5.06 -14.26 -0.78
CA ALA A 193 5.38 -12.90 -1.22
C ALA A 193 6.51 -12.90 -2.27
N HIS A 194 7.56 -13.69 -2.05
CA HIS A 194 8.68 -13.82 -2.99
C HIS A 194 8.23 -14.44 -4.32
N ALA A 195 7.39 -15.48 -4.26
CA ALA A 195 6.82 -16.11 -5.45
C ALA A 195 6.02 -15.10 -6.30
N ILE A 196 5.13 -14.34 -5.66
CA ILE A 196 4.28 -13.36 -6.34
C ILE A 196 5.12 -12.20 -6.90
N LYS A 197 6.10 -11.69 -6.16
CA LYS A 197 7.01 -10.64 -6.65
C LYS A 197 7.80 -11.09 -7.88
N GLU A 198 8.38 -12.29 -7.86
CA GLU A 198 9.11 -12.83 -9.02
C GLU A 198 8.18 -13.06 -10.23
N ALA A 199 6.97 -13.55 -9.98
CA ALA A 199 5.95 -13.68 -11.02
C ALA A 199 5.57 -12.31 -11.60
N ASN A 200 5.36 -11.29 -10.77
CA ASN A 200 5.03 -9.94 -11.20
C ASN A 200 6.16 -9.32 -12.03
N CYS A 201 7.43 -9.50 -11.63
CA CYS A 201 8.57 -9.08 -12.46
C CYS A 201 8.58 -9.76 -13.83
N SER A 202 8.22 -11.04 -13.89
CA SER A 202 8.14 -11.82 -15.14
C SER A 202 6.94 -11.46 -16.02
N LEU A 203 5.82 -11.06 -15.40
CA LEU A 203 4.59 -10.66 -16.07
C LEU A 203 4.64 -9.21 -16.56
N TRP A 204 5.35 -8.33 -15.84
CA TRP A 204 5.42 -6.90 -16.14
C TRP A 204 5.72 -6.56 -17.60
N PRO A 205 6.83 -7.03 -18.21
CA PRO A 205 7.15 -6.69 -19.60
C PRO A 205 6.12 -7.25 -20.60
N LYS A 206 5.38 -8.29 -20.22
CA LYS A 206 4.34 -8.90 -21.06
C LYS A 206 3.03 -8.11 -21.01
N LEU A 207 2.70 -7.52 -19.87
CA LEU A 207 1.47 -6.76 -19.65
C LEU A 207 1.61 -5.28 -20.01
N PHE A 208 2.76 -4.68 -19.71
CA PHE A 208 2.97 -3.23 -19.75
C PHE A 208 4.13 -2.82 -20.67
N GLY A 209 4.82 -3.78 -21.29
CA GLY A 209 5.98 -3.52 -22.14
C GLY A 209 7.22 -3.08 -21.36
N SER A 210 8.20 -2.51 -22.08
CA SER A 210 9.48 -2.06 -21.51
C SER A 210 9.58 -0.55 -21.33
N ARG A 211 8.48 0.19 -21.53
CA ARG A 211 8.45 1.65 -21.41
C ARG A 211 8.76 2.12 -19.99
N PHE A 212 8.33 1.36 -18.99
CA PHE A 212 8.53 1.66 -17.59
C PHE A 212 9.45 0.65 -16.92
N THR A 213 10.50 1.14 -16.28
CA THR A 213 11.28 0.35 -15.32
C THR A 213 10.43 0.16 -14.06
N PHE A 214 10.17 -1.08 -13.69
CA PHE A 214 9.30 -1.43 -12.57
C PHE A 214 10.08 -1.91 -11.36
N LEU A 215 9.74 -1.35 -10.20
CA LEU A 215 10.20 -1.84 -8.90
C LEU A 215 9.00 -1.99 -7.95
N GLN A 216 8.88 -3.17 -7.36
CA GLN A 216 7.89 -3.46 -6.33
C GLN A 216 8.58 -3.71 -4.99
N ILE A 217 8.30 -2.85 -4.02
CA ILE A 217 8.72 -3.00 -2.63
C ILE A 217 7.58 -3.55 -1.77
N ASP A 218 7.90 -4.18 -0.65
CA ASP A 218 6.93 -4.75 0.29
C ASP A 218 7.29 -4.46 1.76
N ASP A 219 6.60 -5.12 2.69
CA ASP A 219 6.80 -4.89 4.12
C ASP A 219 8.17 -5.34 4.65
N GLU A 220 8.91 -6.20 3.94
CA GLU A 220 10.30 -6.51 4.31
C GLU A 220 11.22 -5.32 3.99
N ASP A 221 10.98 -4.67 2.85
CA ASP A 221 11.67 -3.44 2.48
C ASP A 221 11.35 -2.31 3.48
N ILE A 222 10.11 -2.26 3.99
CA ILE A 222 9.71 -1.31 5.05
C ILE A 222 10.34 -1.66 6.39
N ALA A 223 10.41 -2.95 6.76
CA ALA A 223 11.10 -3.38 7.97
C ALA A 223 12.58 -2.98 7.95
N ASP A 224 13.25 -3.13 6.80
CA ASP A 224 14.62 -2.66 6.59
C ASP A 224 14.73 -1.13 6.70
N LEU A 225 13.77 -0.37 6.13
CA LEU A 225 13.74 1.09 6.25
C LEU A 225 13.58 1.54 7.71
N VAL A 226 12.69 0.91 8.47
CA VAL A 226 12.52 1.19 9.91
C VAL A 226 13.81 0.85 10.66
N ALA A 227 14.41 -0.32 10.42
CA ALA A 227 15.67 -0.70 11.07
C ALA A 227 16.82 0.29 10.73
N ASN A 228 16.86 0.79 9.49
CA ASN A 228 17.82 1.80 9.04
C ASN A 228 17.59 3.16 9.76
N HIS A 229 16.33 3.56 9.93
CA HIS A 229 16.00 4.70 10.78
C HIS A 229 16.43 4.51 12.23
N LEU A 230 16.22 3.33 12.82
CA LEU A 230 16.51 3.09 14.24
C LEU A 230 18.01 2.91 14.53
N SER A 231 18.78 2.47 13.53
CA SER A 231 20.23 2.29 13.66
C SER A 231 20.99 3.62 13.84
N GLU A 232 20.43 4.75 13.37
CA GLU A 232 21.07 6.05 13.49
C GLU A 232 20.54 6.84 14.70
N GLU A 233 21.44 7.25 15.58
CA GLU A 233 21.13 7.92 16.85
C GLU A 233 20.32 9.22 16.67
N ASN A 234 20.62 9.98 15.61
CA ASN A 234 19.98 11.27 15.35
C ASN A 234 18.73 11.18 14.47
N SER A 235 18.34 9.97 14.06
CA SER A 235 17.14 9.78 13.24
C SER A 235 15.90 10.22 14.01
N TRP A 236 15.03 10.99 13.35
CA TRP A 236 13.77 11.46 13.94
C TRP A 236 12.94 10.30 14.49
N LEU A 237 12.85 9.19 13.75
CA LEU A 237 12.04 8.04 14.17
C LEU A 237 12.58 7.45 15.48
N ARG A 238 13.89 7.31 15.63
CA ARG A 238 14.49 6.76 16.85
C ARG A 238 14.26 7.68 18.04
N THR A 239 14.63 8.94 17.88
CA THR A 239 14.59 9.95 18.96
C THR A 239 13.17 10.25 19.43
N ARG A 240 12.19 10.30 18.51
CA ARG A 240 10.80 10.59 18.85
C ARG A 240 9.98 9.35 19.19
N LEU A 241 10.11 8.25 18.46
CA LEU A 241 9.24 7.09 18.70
C LEU A 241 9.72 6.22 19.87
N LEU A 242 11.03 6.00 20.00
CA LEU A 242 11.56 5.04 20.97
C LEU A 242 12.17 5.72 22.20
N GLU A 243 12.94 6.78 22.02
CA GLU A 243 13.71 7.41 23.11
C GLU A 243 12.88 8.42 23.91
N ASP A 244 11.90 9.07 23.29
CA ASP A 244 10.90 9.89 24.00
C ASP A 244 9.58 9.12 24.14
N PRO A 245 9.23 8.63 25.35
CA PRO A 245 8.00 7.86 25.55
C PRO A 245 6.73 8.68 25.30
N ARG A 246 6.79 10.02 25.38
CA ARG A 246 5.60 10.87 25.28
C ARG A 246 4.97 10.80 23.91
N PHE A 247 5.76 10.85 22.84
CA PHE A 247 5.22 10.88 21.49
C PHE A 247 4.48 9.57 21.15
N ALA A 248 5.10 8.41 21.39
CA ALA A 248 4.48 7.11 21.19
C ALA A 248 3.17 6.96 22.01
N LEU A 249 3.21 7.33 23.30
CA LEU A 249 2.02 7.24 24.16
C LEU A 249 0.92 8.22 23.73
N ASN A 250 1.26 9.44 23.31
CA ASN A 250 0.31 10.42 22.81
C ASN A 250 -0.35 9.96 21.51
N MET A 251 0.41 9.32 20.59
CA MET A 251 -0.17 8.74 19.38
C MET A 251 -1.21 7.67 19.73
N LEU A 252 -0.87 6.74 20.64
CA LEU A 252 -1.78 5.69 21.07
C LEU A 252 -3.04 6.25 21.75
N ALA A 253 -2.90 7.29 22.57
CA ALA A 253 -4.03 7.96 23.23
C ALA A 253 -4.92 8.74 22.24
N GLU A 254 -4.37 9.31 21.17
CA GLU A 254 -5.18 9.95 20.11
C GLU A 254 -5.92 8.91 19.26
N ILE A 255 -5.31 7.76 18.98
CA ILE A 255 -5.99 6.65 18.30
C ILE A 255 -7.19 6.16 19.12
N ASP A 256 -7.02 6.00 20.44
CA ASP A 256 -8.12 5.61 21.33
C ASP A 256 -9.24 6.66 21.31
N ARG A 257 -8.90 7.96 21.34
CA ARG A 257 -9.91 9.04 21.23
C ARG A 257 -10.68 9.02 19.90
N LEU A 258 -10.01 8.75 18.78
CA LEU A 258 -10.69 8.59 17.49
C LEU A 258 -11.62 7.38 17.48
N ALA A 259 -11.24 6.30 18.15
CA ALA A 259 -12.06 5.08 18.25
C ALA A 259 -13.37 5.31 19.03
N ASP A 260 -13.37 6.25 19.99
CA ASP A 260 -14.54 6.65 20.77
C ASP A 260 -15.37 7.77 20.10
N GLY A 261 -14.92 8.30 18.96
CA GLY A 261 -15.54 9.43 18.26
C GLY A 261 -16.31 9.07 16.98
N PRO A 262 -16.72 10.07 16.18
CA PRO A 262 -17.42 9.88 14.91
C PRO A 262 -16.62 9.04 13.90
N TRP A 263 -15.29 9.07 13.99
CA TRP A 263 -14.36 8.34 13.13
C TRP A 263 -14.12 6.89 13.55
N SER A 264 -14.92 6.35 14.48
CA SER A 264 -14.81 4.98 14.97
C SER A 264 -14.76 3.96 13.82
N GLY A 265 -13.86 2.99 13.93
CA GLY A 265 -13.68 1.93 12.93
C GLY A 265 -12.80 2.28 11.73
N TRP A 266 -12.50 3.56 11.48
CA TRP A 266 -11.62 3.96 10.36
C TRP A 266 -10.14 3.80 10.67
N LEU A 267 -9.71 4.06 11.91
CA LEU A 267 -8.33 3.86 12.37
C LEU A 267 -8.28 2.89 13.54
N ALA A 268 -8.41 1.59 13.25
CA ALA A 268 -8.46 0.55 14.28
C ALA A 268 -7.08 0.26 14.90
N ARG A 269 -7.01 0.24 16.24
CA ARG A 269 -5.80 -0.09 17.01
C ARG A 269 -5.61 -1.60 17.16
N GLY A 270 -5.32 -2.29 16.06
CA GLY A 270 -5.10 -3.75 16.04
C GLY A 270 -3.83 -4.21 16.76
N THR A 271 -2.78 -3.39 16.75
CA THR A 271 -1.49 -3.62 17.42
C THR A 271 -0.80 -2.27 17.65
N ASP A 272 0.11 -2.20 18.61
CA ASP A 272 0.89 -1.00 18.90
C ASP A 272 2.22 -1.06 18.15
N PHE A 273 2.34 -0.25 17.10
CA PHE A 273 3.50 -0.03 16.22
C PHE A 273 4.04 -1.23 15.44
N PHE A 274 4.04 -2.44 16.00
CA PHE A 274 4.59 -3.64 15.39
C PHE A 274 3.65 -4.83 15.55
N TRP A 275 3.66 -5.73 14.56
CA TRP A 275 3.10 -7.06 14.67
C TRP A 275 4.19 -8.06 15.01
N PHE A 276 3.91 -9.00 15.91
CA PHE A 276 4.80 -10.13 16.14
C PHE A 276 4.43 -11.29 15.22
N TYR A 277 5.42 -11.96 14.65
CA TYR A 277 5.23 -13.13 13.81
C TYR A 277 5.86 -14.35 14.46
N GLN A 278 5.04 -15.39 14.64
CA GLN A 278 5.46 -16.65 15.22
C GLN A 278 4.79 -17.81 14.49
N ASN A 279 5.58 -18.79 14.04
CA ASN A 279 5.09 -19.99 13.35
C ASN A 279 4.14 -19.67 12.18
N GLY A 280 4.48 -18.61 11.45
CA GLY A 280 3.73 -18.13 10.30
C GLY A 280 2.45 -17.33 10.59
N ARG A 281 2.17 -17.05 11.86
CA ARG A 281 0.98 -16.31 12.30
C ARG A 281 1.36 -14.95 12.84
N ARG A 282 0.47 -13.99 12.59
CA ARG A 282 0.56 -12.63 13.09
C ARG A 282 -0.13 -12.52 14.46
N LEU A 283 0.55 -11.94 15.44
CA LEU A 283 0.06 -11.72 16.80
C LEU A 283 0.11 -10.22 17.15
N PRO A 284 -0.96 -9.68 17.77
CA PRO A 284 -0.97 -8.29 18.21
C PRO A 284 -0.06 -8.09 19.43
N LEU A 285 0.49 -6.89 19.56
CA LEU A 285 1.29 -6.43 20.67
C LEU A 285 0.69 -5.14 21.25
N ARG A 286 0.89 -4.92 22.56
CA ARG A 286 0.54 -3.69 23.26
C ARG A 286 1.77 -3.10 23.93
N LEU A 287 1.93 -1.78 23.85
CA LEU A 287 3.00 -1.08 24.54
C LEU A 287 2.60 -0.83 26.00
N VAL A 288 3.31 -1.46 26.94
CA VAL A 288 3.07 -1.34 28.38
C VAL A 288 4.41 -1.13 29.07
N ALA A 289 4.60 0.03 29.72
CA ALA A 289 5.79 0.34 30.51
C ALA A 289 7.13 0.09 29.78
N GLY A 290 7.21 0.40 28.48
CA GLY A 290 8.41 0.20 27.66
C GLY A 290 8.58 -1.22 27.09
N GLU A 291 7.57 -2.07 27.23
CA GLU A 291 7.58 -3.46 26.75
C GLU A 291 6.44 -3.65 25.73
N LEU A 292 6.70 -4.40 24.66
CA LEU A 292 5.67 -4.90 23.77
C LEU A 292 5.16 -6.26 24.28
N VAL A 293 3.93 -6.27 24.76
CA VAL A 293 3.32 -7.43 25.42
C VAL A 293 2.26 -8.08 24.56
N ASN A 294 2.14 -9.41 24.62
CA ASN A 294 1.02 -10.12 24.03
C ASN A 294 -0.23 -9.89 24.90
N PRO A 295 -1.29 -9.24 24.39
CA PRO A 295 -2.47 -8.91 25.19
C PRO A 295 -3.26 -10.14 25.66
N ALA A 296 -3.14 -11.29 24.98
CA ALA A 296 -3.87 -12.49 25.34
C ALA A 296 -3.22 -13.27 26.50
N THR A 297 -1.88 -13.20 26.63
CA THR A 297 -1.12 -13.96 27.63
C THR A 297 -0.48 -13.08 28.69
N GLY A 298 -0.36 -11.78 28.46
CA GLY A 298 0.39 -10.83 29.30
C GLY A 298 1.91 -11.01 29.25
N LEU A 299 2.43 -11.86 28.35
CA LEU A 299 3.86 -12.11 28.23
C LEU A 299 4.55 -10.95 27.51
N ASN A 300 5.68 -10.51 28.07
CA ASN A 300 6.59 -9.59 27.39
C ASN A 300 7.24 -10.33 26.22
N MET A 301 7.10 -9.77 25.02
CA MET A 301 7.60 -10.38 23.79
C MET A 301 8.90 -9.72 23.33
N VAL A 302 8.93 -8.38 23.39
CA VAL A 302 10.03 -7.56 22.88
C VAL A 302 10.14 -6.28 23.70
N ARG A 303 11.33 -5.87 24.11
CA ARG A 303 11.53 -4.55 24.74
C ARG A 303 11.40 -3.46 23.70
N PHE A 304 10.73 -2.36 24.03
CA PHE A 304 10.51 -1.23 23.12
C PHE A 304 11.76 -0.32 23.04
N GLU A 305 12.91 -0.93 22.76
CA GLU A 305 14.23 -0.31 22.69
C GLU A 305 14.83 -0.51 21.29
N ALA A 306 15.61 0.44 20.80
CA ALA A 306 16.11 0.44 19.42
C ALA A 306 16.88 -0.84 19.07
N ALA A 307 17.80 -1.28 19.93
CA ALA A 307 18.63 -2.46 19.68
C ALA A 307 17.80 -3.73 19.47
N GLU A 308 16.81 -3.97 20.34
CA GLU A 308 15.98 -5.17 20.26
C GLU A 308 15.01 -5.11 19.07
N ILE A 309 14.40 -3.95 18.82
CA ILE A 309 13.52 -3.78 17.65
C ILE A 309 14.30 -4.00 16.35
N ILE A 310 15.53 -3.47 16.22
CA ILE A 310 16.36 -3.67 15.02
C ILE A 310 16.64 -5.17 14.79
N GLU A 311 17.01 -5.91 15.85
CA GLU A 311 17.25 -7.36 15.76
C GLU A 311 16.00 -8.11 15.27
N ARG A 312 14.83 -7.80 15.84
CA ARG A 312 13.56 -8.45 15.46
C ARG A 312 13.03 -8.03 14.10
N LEU A 313 13.37 -6.83 13.63
CA LEU A 313 13.08 -6.43 12.25
C LEU A 313 13.96 -7.20 11.27
N ALA A 314 15.23 -7.44 11.61
CA ALA A 314 16.17 -8.18 10.76
C ALA A 314 15.79 -9.65 10.61
N ASP A 315 15.33 -10.32 11.67
CA ASP A 315 14.89 -11.73 11.64
C ASP A 315 13.43 -11.91 11.15
N ARG A 316 12.73 -10.80 10.86
CA ARG A 316 11.32 -10.74 10.40
C ARG A 316 10.30 -11.25 11.43
N SER A 317 10.67 -11.37 12.70
CA SER A 317 9.74 -11.68 13.79
C SER A 317 8.94 -10.45 14.24
N LEU A 318 9.43 -9.24 13.98
CA LEU A 318 8.64 -8.01 14.01
C LEU A 318 8.47 -7.44 12.60
N ILE A 319 7.26 -6.95 12.31
CA ILE A 319 6.95 -6.19 11.10
C ILE A 319 6.22 -4.91 11.51
N PRO A 320 6.57 -3.73 10.96
CA PRO A 320 5.86 -2.49 11.21
C PRO A 320 4.35 -2.62 10.95
N ASN A 321 3.53 -1.98 11.78
CA ASN A 321 2.10 -1.87 11.51
C ASN A 321 1.85 -0.81 10.41
N LEU A 322 0.58 -0.71 9.98
CA LEU A 322 0.20 0.19 8.89
C LEU A 322 0.54 1.66 9.18
N LEU A 323 0.35 2.11 10.42
CA LEU A 323 0.66 3.48 10.84
C LEU A 323 2.17 3.76 10.77
N LEU A 324 3.00 2.85 11.28
CA LEU A 324 4.45 2.99 11.23
C LEU A 324 4.97 2.93 9.79
N MET A 325 4.37 2.10 8.93
CA MET A 325 4.66 2.09 7.50
C MET A 325 4.39 3.47 6.89
N PHE A 326 3.17 4.02 7.04
CA PHE A 326 2.85 5.35 6.51
C PHE A 326 3.73 6.45 7.11
N LEU A 327 4.11 6.33 8.38
CA LEU A 327 5.00 7.28 9.03
C LEU A 327 6.33 7.40 8.27
N VAL A 328 6.96 6.28 7.94
CA VAL A 328 8.30 6.28 7.29
C VAL A 328 8.26 6.41 5.77
N VAL A 329 7.18 5.99 5.09
CA VAL A 329 7.11 6.09 3.62
C VAL A 329 6.41 7.34 3.11
N SER A 330 5.63 8.03 3.95
CA SER A 330 4.73 9.08 3.49
C SER A 330 4.70 10.31 4.40
N VAL A 331 4.38 10.17 5.69
CA VAL A 331 4.21 11.31 6.61
C VAL A 331 5.52 12.07 6.82
N LEU A 332 6.58 11.35 7.22
CA LEU A 332 7.91 11.94 7.42
C LEU A 332 8.52 12.44 6.10
N PRO A 333 8.69 11.62 5.04
CA PRO A 333 9.33 12.06 3.81
C PRO A 333 8.47 13.01 2.95
N GLY A 334 7.18 13.15 3.25
CA GLY A 334 6.26 13.98 2.46
C GLY A 334 5.90 13.36 1.12
N ALA A 335 5.84 12.03 1.04
CA ALA A 335 5.40 11.36 -0.18
C ALA A 335 3.89 11.16 -0.15
N ARG A 336 3.22 11.48 -1.27
CA ARG A 336 1.80 11.25 -1.48
C ARG A 336 1.50 9.75 -1.52
N ALA A 337 0.53 9.31 -0.73
CA ALA A 337 0.11 7.91 -0.69
C ALA A 337 -1.17 7.68 -1.51
N LEU A 338 -1.09 6.84 -2.54
CA LEU A 338 -2.25 6.46 -3.36
C LEU A 338 -2.74 5.06 -2.98
N GLY A 339 -4.03 4.88 -2.72
CA GLY A 339 -4.51 3.55 -2.32
C GLY A 339 -6.00 3.30 -2.45
N GLY A 340 -6.46 2.26 -1.77
CA GLY A 340 -7.81 1.69 -1.91
C GLY A 340 -8.91 2.54 -1.27
N SER A 341 -10.15 2.03 -1.29
CA SER A 341 -11.32 2.81 -0.84
C SER A 341 -11.23 3.30 0.60
N HIS A 342 -10.54 2.61 1.51
CA HIS A 342 -10.43 3.05 2.92
C HIS A 342 -9.30 4.06 3.16
N GLN A 343 -8.26 4.06 2.33
CA GLN A 343 -7.07 4.88 2.53
C GLN A 343 -7.35 6.38 2.52
N PRO A 344 -8.20 6.93 1.62
CA PRO A 344 -8.63 8.31 1.68
C PRO A 344 -9.28 8.73 3.01
N VAL A 345 -9.65 7.80 3.89
CA VAL A 345 -10.22 8.14 5.20
C VAL A 345 -9.23 7.93 6.32
N TYR A 346 -8.63 6.75 6.44
CA TYR A 346 -7.74 6.49 7.57
C TYR A 346 -6.42 7.26 7.48
N TYR A 347 -5.92 7.57 6.28
CA TYR A 347 -4.61 8.19 6.12
C TYR A 347 -4.57 9.65 6.61
N PRO A 348 -5.56 10.52 6.30
CA PRO A 348 -5.72 11.81 6.97
C PRO A 348 -5.78 11.68 8.50
N LEU A 349 -6.50 10.69 9.02
CA LEU A 349 -6.59 10.44 10.47
C LEU A 349 -5.23 10.04 11.07
N MET A 350 -4.42 9.24 10.35
CA MET A 350 -3.04 8.93 10.78
C MET A 350 -2.17 10.19 10.84
N ARG A 351 -2.27 11.08 9.85
CA ARG A 351 -1.56 12.36 9.84
C ARG A 351 -2.01 13.24 11.01
N TYR A 352 -3.32 13.32 11.26
CA TYR A 352 -3.88 14.00 12.43
C TYR A 352 -3.31 13.44 13.75
N VAL A 353 -3.28 12.12 13.92
CA VAL A 353 -2.69 11.46 15.10
C VAL A 353 -1.24 11.88 15.33
N VAL A 354 -0.42 11.87 14.27
CA VAL A 354 0.97 12.30 14.35
C VAL A 354 1.06 13.78 14.75
N CYS A 355 0.30 14.65 14.10
CA CYS A 355 0.28 16.09 14.40
C CYS A 355 -0.11 16.38 15.85
N ARG A 356 -1.18 15.75 16.35
CA ARG A 356 -1.64 15.92 17.74
C ARG A 356 -0.63 15.39 18.74
N ALA A 357 0.03 14.27 18.44
CA ALA A 357 1.06 13.72 19.31
C ALA A 357 2.28 14.64 19.40
N LEU A 358 2.70 15.27 18.28
CA LEU A 358 3.77 16.28 18.26
C LEU A 358 3.39 17.54 19.02
N GLU A 359 2.16 18.01 18.84
CA GLU A 359 1.64 19.18 19.57
C GLU A 359 1.61 18.93 21.08
N ALA A 360 1.09 17.77 21.52
CA ALA A 360 1.04 17.39 22.92
C ALA A 360 2.44 17.19 23.54
N ALA A 361 3.42 16.77 22.74
CA ALA A 361 4.82 16.67 23.16
C ALA A 361 5.57 18.02 23.12
N GLY A 362 5.02 19.04 22.45
CA GLY A 362 5.63 20.37 22.30
C GLY A 362 6.88 20.39 21.41
N VAL A 363 6.94 19.54 20.38
CA VAL A 363 8.12 19.36 19.51
C VAL A 363 7.78 19.49 18.03
N ASP A 364 8.81 19.68 17.20
CA ASP A 364 8.78 19.61 15.72
C ASP A 364 7.64 20.46 15.09
N ALA A 365 7.58 21.74 15.47
CA ALA A 365 6.58 22.68 14.95
C ALA A 365 6.68 22.85 13.43
N ASP A 366 7.89 22.83 12.88
CA ASP A 366 8.19 22.88 11.45
C ASP A 366 7.62 21.65 10.70
N LEU A 367 7.74 20.44 11.28
CA LEU A 367 7.12 19.24 10.72
C LEU A 367 5.59 19.34 10.73
N ARG A 368 4.99 19.87 11.81
CA ARG A 368 3.54 20.09 11.88
C ARG A 368 3.07 21.07 10.81
N GLU A 369 3.77 22.18 10.63
CA GLU A 369 3.49 23.17 9.58
C GLU A 369 3.59 22.53 8.18
N ALA A 370 4.62 21.71 7.94
CA ALA A 370 4.76 20.99 6.67
C ALA A 370 3.61 20.00 6.42
N LEU A 371 3.09 19.33 7.45
CA LEU A 371 1.95 18.41 7.31
C LEU A 371 0.64 19.14 6.96
N VAL A 372 0.45 20.37 7.41
CA VAL A 372 -0.71 21.19 7.00
C VAL A 372 -0.54 21.72 5.57
N ALA A 373 0.70 22.01 5.16
CA ALA A 373 1.00 22.59 3.86
C ALA A 373 1.08 21.58 2.71
N ASP A 374 1.07 20.28 2.99
CA ASP A 374 1.14 19.24 1.96
C ASP A 374 -0.06 19.32 1.01
N ASP A 375 0.22 19.46 -0.29
CA ASP A 375 -0.80 19.38 -1.32
C ASP A 375 -1.14 17.92 -1.65
N LEU A 376 -2.38 17.54 -1.35
CA LEU A 376 -2.93 16.21 -1.63
C LEU A 376 -2.04 15.10 -1.05
N PRO A 377 -1.89 15.00 0.28
CA PRO A 377 -0.98 14.02 0.88
C PRO A 377 -1.40 12.57 0.67
N GLY A 378 -2.69 12.32 0.44
CA GLY A 378 -3.21 11.01 0.08
C GLY A 378 -4.36 11.12 -0.91
N ALA A 379 -4.59 10.06 -1.69
CA ALA A 379 -5.69 10.05 -2.64
C ALA A 379 -6.18 8.63 -2.97
N TRP A 380 -7.37 8.55 -3.57
CA TRP A 380 -7.90 7.30 -4.09
C TRP A 380 -7.18 6.92 -5.40
N GLY A 381 -6.39 5.86 -5.36
CA GLY A 381 -5.57 5.40 -6.50
C GLY A 381 -5.69 3.92 -6.82
N HIS A 382 -6.38 3.13 -6.01
CA HIS A 382 -6.58 1.70 -6.23
C HIS A 382 -8.05 1.36 -6.52
N ARG A 383 -8.29 0.54 -7.56
CA ARG A 383 -9.62 0.26 -8.14
C ARG A 383 -10.42 1.49 -8.58
N VAL A 384 -9.71 2.52 -9.07
CA VAL A 384 -10.36 3.70 -9.68
C VAL A 384 -10.96 3.36 -11.05
N ILE A 385 -10.34 2.40 -11.75
CA ILE A 385 -10.82 1.88 -13.03
C ILE A 385 -11.47 0.53 -12.74
N GLU A 386 -12.75 0.39 -13.08
CA GLU A 386 -13.53 -0.83 -13.02
C GLU A 386 -13.98 -1.17 -14.45
N CYS A 387 -13.37 -2.19 -15.04
CA CYS A 387 -13.60 -2.60 -16.42
C CYS A 387 -13.57 -4.13 -16.52
N ASP A 388 -14.40 -4.69 -17.41
CA ASP A 388 -14.58 -6.14 -17.57
C ASP A 388 -13.73 -6.70 -18.73
N ASP A 389 -12.59 -6.08 -19.06
CA ASP A 389 -11.72 -6.63 -20.10
C ASP A 389 -11.16 -7.99 -19.66
N ASP A 390 -11.27 -8.99 -20.53
CA ASP A 390 -10.63 -10.29 -20.32
C ASP A 390 -9.13 -10.15 -20.59
N LEU A 391 -8.36 -10.06 -19.50
CA LEU A 391 -6.91 -9.91 -19.57
C LEU A 391 -6.23 -11.11 -20.24
N LEU A 392 -6.83 -12.31 -20.21
CA LEU A 392 -6.26 -13.52 -20.80
C LEU A 392 -6.53 -13.60 -22.31
N ASP A 393 -7.62 -13.03 -22.79
CA ASP A 393 -7.84 -12.82 -24.23
C ASP A 393 -6.78 -11.91 -24.85
N VAL A 394 -6.24 -10.95 -24.09
CA VAL A 394 -5.08 -10.15 -24.52
C VAL A 394 -3.87 -11.04 -24.77
N PHE A 395 -3.60 -12.02 -23.89
CA PHE A 395 -2.49 -12.98 -24.04
C PHE A 395 -2.67 -13.99 -25.17
N ARG A 396 -3.91 -14.40 -25.48
CA ARG A 396 -4.21 -15.36 -26.54
C ARG A 396 -3.88 -14.81 -27.94
N ASN A 397 -3.92 -13.50 -28.14
CA ASN A 397 -3.83 -12.86 -29.46
C ASN A 397 -2.42 -12.41 -29.90
N GLY A 398 -1.38 -12.67 -29.10
CA GLY A 398 0.02 -12.71 -29.56
C GLY A 398 0.72 -11.38 -29.88
N ASP A 399 0.06 -10.22 -29.81
CA ASP A 399 0.67 -8.91 -30.14
C ASP A 399 0.60 -7.91 -28.96
N MET A 400 1.38 -8.20 -27.91
CA MET A 400 1.18 -7.67 -26.55
C MET A 400 1.64 -6.22 -26.32
N ALA A 401 2.77 -5.81 -26.88
CA ALA A 401 3.35 -4.49 -26.60
C ALA A 401 2.60 -3.36 -27.32
N VAL A 402 2.11 -3.63 -28.55
CA VAL A 402 1.26 -2.70 -29.30
C VAL A 402 -0.14 -2.63 -28.68
N SER A 403 -0.60 -3.75 -28.10
CA SER A 403 -1.89 -3.85 -27.41
C SER A 403 -1.91 -3.09 -26.08
N SER A 404 -0.83 -3.10 -25.28
CA SER A 404 -0.81 -2.42 -23.96
C SER A 404 -0.94 -0.90 -24.07
N ASP A 405 -0.18 -0.25 -24.96
CA ASP A 405 -0.29 1.19 -25.22
C ASP A 405 -1.68 1.56 -25.76
N THR A 406 -2.25 0.71 -26.62
CA THR A 406 -3.61 0.89 -27.17
C THR A 406 -4.68 0.77 -26.06
N ILE A 407 -4.55 -0.21 -25.17
CA ILE A 407 -5.44 -0.39 -24.01
C ILE A 407 -5.32 0.80 -23.06
N MET A 408 -4.10 1.23 -22.72
CA MET A 408 -3.87 2.40 -21.87
C MET A 408 -4.46 3.66 -22.48
N ASP A 409 -4.28 3.89 -23.79
CA ASP A 409 -4.86 5.06 -24.46
C ASP A 409 -6.39 5.02 -24.44
N ARG A 410 -7.00 3.85 -24.74
CA ARG A 410 -8.44 3.63 -24.66
C ARG A 410 -8.97 3.90 -23.25
N LEU A 411 -8.40 3.24 -22.23
CA LEU A 411 -8.81 3.40 -20.83
C LEU A 411 -8.62 4.84 -20.38
N GLY A 412 -7.49 5.46 -20.73
CA GLY A 412 -7.16 6.84 -20.38
C GLY A 412 -8.13 7.88 -20.94
N LYS A 413 -8.91 7.57 -21.98
CA LYS A 413 -9.91 8.46 -22.58
C LYS A 413 -11.30 8.36 -21.93
N ILE A 414 -11.54 7.33 -21.11
CA ILE A 414 -12.83 7.13 -20.45
C ILE A 414 -13.05 8.27 -19.44
N PRO A 415 -14.23 8.91 -19.41
CA PRO A 415 -14.54 9.90 -18.38
C PRO A 415 -14.38 9.30 -16.97
N PHE A 416 -13.79 10.04 -16.02
CA PHE A 416 -13.50 9.57 -14.66
C PHE A 416 -14.72 8.92 -14.00
N ALA A 417 -15.87 9.60 -14.00
CA ALA A 417 -17.08 9.07 -13.36
C ALA A 417 -17.59 7.76 -14.00
N LYS A 418 -17.29 7.53 -15.30
CA LYS A 418 -17.62 6.27 -15.99
C LYS A 418 -16.58 5.19 -15.70
N ALA A 419 -15.30 5.55 -15.65
CA ALA A 419 -14.21 4.61 -15.35
C ALA A 419 -14.34 4.00 -13.95
N CYS A 420 -14.88 4.75 -12.99
CA CYS A 420 -15.13 4.28 -11.62
C CYS A 420 -16.25 3.23 -11.49
N GLY A 421 -16.99 2.95 -12.56
CA GLY A 421 -18.00 1.90 -12.61
C GLY A 421 -19.02 1.95 -11.48
N SER A 422 -19.21 0.82 -10.79
CA SER A 422 -20.16 0.63 -9.70
C SER A 422 -19.61 1.06 -8.34
N MET A 423 -18.28 1.26 -8.26
CA MET A 423 -17.55 1.54 -7.02
C MET A 423 -17.90 0.51 -5.92
N THR A 424 -17.96 -0.77 -6.26
CA THR A 424 -18.35 -1.86 -5.34
C THR A 424 -17.58 -1.84 -4.02
N SER A 425 -16.30 -1.45 -4.02
CA SER A 425 -15.46 -1.31 -2.83
C SER A 425 -15.88 -0.18 -1.86
N PHE A 426 -16.78 0.70 -2.29
CA PHE A 426 -17.42 1.74 -1.47
C PHE A 426 -18.89 1.41 -1.22
N SER A 427 -19.63 1.02 -2.26
CA SER A 427 -21.09 0.88 -2.19
C SER A 427 -21.54 -0.34 -1.38
N SER A 428 -20.74 -1.41 -1.36
CA SER A 428 -21.01 -2.62 -0.56
C SER A 428 -20.42 -2.59 0.85
N ASP A 429 -19.67 -1.54 1.19
CA ASP A 429 -18.95 -1.44 2.45
C ASP A 429 -19.79 -0.69 3.50
N ALA A 430 -20.03 -1.34 4.64
CA ALA A 430 -20.87 -0.79 5.71
C ALA A 430 -20.30 0.49 6.33
N SER A 431 -18.96 0.60 6.45
CA SER A 431 -18.31 1.80 6.99
C SER A 431 -18.53 2.99 6.05
N TRP A 432 -18.46 2.77 4.73
CA TRP A 432 -18.75 3.82 3.74
C TRP A 432 -20.23 4.24 3.71
N GLN A 433 -21.15 3.30 3.90
CA GLN A 433 -22.58 3.61 4.01
C GLN A 433 -22.85 4.49 5.25
N GLU A 434 -22.27 4.13 6.39
CA GLU A 434 -22.39 4.89 7.64
C GLU A 434 -21.74 6.27 7.54
N LEU A 435 -20.52 6.37 6.98
CA LEU A 435 -19.86 7.66 6.73
C LEU A 435 -20.70 8.55 5.81
N SER A 436 -21.30 7.99 4.77
CA SER A 436 -22.18 8.75 3.87
C SER A 436 -23.42 9.29 4.59
N ARG A 437 -23.95 8.56 5.59
CA ARG A 437 -25.06 9.01 6.44
C ARG A 437 -24.60 10.15 7.35
N GLN A 438 -23.48 9.97 8.05
CA GLN A 438 -22.90 10.98 8.96
C GLN A 438 -22.55 12.29 8.24
N LEU A 439 -22.02 12.23 7.02
CA LEU A 439 -21.78 13.42 6.18
C LEU A 439 -23.09 14.13 5.81
N GLY A 440 -24.15 13.37 5.51
CA GLY A 440 -25.48 13.93 5.21
C GLY A 440 -26.13 14.61 6.40
N GLU A 441 -25.87 14.11 7.61
CA GLU A 441 -26.34 14.65 8.89
C GLU A 441 -25.41 15.72 9.48
N GLN A 442 -24.28 16.01 8.83
CA GLN A 442 -23.23 16.93 9.32
C GLN A 442 -22.63 16.52 10.67
N ALA A 443 -22.69 15.22 11.02
CA ALA A 443 -21.99 14.66 12.19
C ALA A 443 -20.47 14.57 11.96
N ILE A 444 -20.06 14.53 10.70
CA ILE A 444 -18.67 14.66 10.22
C ILE A 444 -18.66 15.73 9.13
N SER A 445 -17.62 16.55 9.11
CA SER A 445 -17.42 17.61 8.13
C SER A 445 -15.96 17.68 7.62
N PRO A 446 -15.73 18.07 6.35
CA PRO A 446 -14.39 18.41 5.87
C PRO A 446 -13.73 19.59 6.61
N THR A 447 -14.49 20.31 7.43
CA THR A 447 -13.99 21.40 8.29
C THR A 447 -13.57 20.93 9.68
N ASP A 448 -13.74 19.64 9.99
CA ASP A 448 -13.34 19.08 11.29
C ASP A 448 -11.81 19.12 11.45
N ALA A 449 -11.35 19.17 12.70
CA ALA A 449 -9.92 19.26 12.99
C ALA A 449 -9.14 18.01 12.49
N GLU A 450 -9.79 16.85 12.54
CA GLU A 450 -9.30 15.58 12.04
C GLU A 450 -9.04 15.61 10.53
N TRP A 451 -9.79 16.45 9.80
CA TRP A 451 -9.74 16.53 8.34
C TRP A 451 -8.81 17.64 7.82
N ALA A 452 -8.25 18.48 8.69
CA ALA A 452 -7.31 19.53 8.34
C ALA A 452 -5.98 19.02 7.73
N PHE A 453 -5.76 17.70 7.77
CA PHE A 453 -4.55 17.02 7.28
C PHE A 453 -4.82 16.10 6.08
N SER A 454 -5.96 16.31 5.39
CA SER A 454 -6.48 15.45 4.31
C SER A 454 -5.83 15.65 2.95
#